data_AF-A0A0F2PAJ0-F1
#
_entry.id   AF-A0A0F2PAJ0-F1
#
_cell.length_a   1.000
_cell.length_b   1.000
_cell.length_c   1.000
_cell.angle_alpha   90.00
_cell.angle_beta   90.00
_cell.angle_gamma   90.00
#
_symmetry.space_group_name_H-M   'P 1'
#
loop_
_entity.id
_entity.type
_entity.pdbx_description
1 polymer ?
#
loop_
_entity_poly.entity_id
_entity_poly.type
_entity_poly.pdbx_seq_one_letter_code
_entity_poly.pdbx_strand_id
1 'polypeptide(L)' 'MSSKPTTPEDVSRHESLTRDEKLERLSDMKFELERQTGRGTADLDQVEARMASINLAVDRVKNQQG' A
#
# COMPACT_ATOMS: atom_id res chain seq x y z
N MET A 1 -13.12 15.05 -9.95
CA MET A 1 -12.09 14.98 -8.89
C MET A 1 -11.76 13.51 -8.71
N SER A 2 -10.56 13.04 -9.10
CA SER A 2 -10.17 11.66 -8.82
C SER A 2 -9.86 11.54 -7.33
N SER A 3 -10.66 10.74 -6.61
CA SER A 3 -10.43 10.42 -5.21
C SER A 3 -9.06 9.77 -5.06
N LYS A 4 -8.25 10.23 -4.10
CA LYS A 4 -6.98 9.56 -3.79
C LYS A 4 -7.29 8.11 -3.39
N PRO A 5 -6.58 7.11 -3.96
CA PRO A 5 -6.76 5.71 -3.57
C PRO A 5 -6.46 5.56 -2.08
N THR A 6 -7.36 4.90 -1.35
CA THR A 6 -7.29 4.77 0.12
C THR A 6 -6.80 3.39 0.56
N THR A 7 -6.72 2.42 -0.36
CA THR A 7 -6.26 1.06 -0.08
C THR A 7 -5.04 0.67 -0.94
N PRO A 8 -4.21 -0.29 -0.49
CA PRO A 8 -3.08 -0.76 -1.29
C PRO A 8 -3.52 -1.32 -2.65
N GLU A 9 -4.69 -1.97 -2.68
CA GLU A 9 -5.27 -2.48 -3.91
C GLU A 9 -5.63 -1.36 -4.89
N ASP A 10 -6.29 -0.31 -4.41
CA ASP A 10 -6.66 0.84 -5.24
C ASP A 10 -5.42 1.53 -5.81
N VAL A 11 -4.36 1.68 -5.00
CA VAL A 11 -3.07 2.23 -5.47
C VAL A 11 -2.50 1.36 -6.59
N SER A 12 -2.47 0.04 -6.43
CA SER A 12 -1.92 -0.87 -7.44
C SER A 12 -2.66 -0.79 -8.78
N ARG A 13 -3.99 -0.65 -8.73
CA ARG A 13 -4.86 -0.61 -9.92
C ARG A 13 -5.04 0.79 -10.50
N HIS A 14 -4.55 1.83 -9.84
CA HIS A 14 -4.80 3.21 -10.25
C HIS A 14 -4.22 3.49 -11.64
N GLU A 15 -5.07 3.78 -12.62
CA GLU A 15 -4.66 3.90 -14.02
C GLU A 15 -3.86 5.18 -14.29
N SER A 16 -4.15 6.26 -13.56
CA SER A 16 -3.48 7.55 -13.75
C SER A 16 -2.14 7.68 -13.02
N LEU A 17 -1.73 6.69 -12.21
CA LEU A 17 -0.45 6.73 -11.51
C LEU A 17 0.59 5.96 -12.31
N THR A 18 1.76 6.56 -12.43
CA THR A 18 2.94 5.86 -12.90
C THR A 18 3.32 4.74 -11.92
N ARG A 19 4.13 3.79 -12.40
CA ARG A 19 4.65 2.71 -11.56
C ARG A 19 5.36 3.25 -10.32
N ASP A 20 6.19 4.28 -10.48
CA ASP A 20 6.98 4.85 -9.38
C ASP A 20 6.09 5.56 -8.36
N GLU A 21 5.09 6.33 -8.78
CA GLU A 21 4.11 6.93 -7.87
C GLU A 21 3.30 5.87 -7.09
N LYS A 22 2.99 4.73 -7.72
CA LYS A 22 2.33 3.61 -7.02
C LYS A 22 3.24 3.03 -5.96
N LEU A 23 4.52 2.80 -6.28
CA LEU A 23 5.50 2.25 -5.35
C LEU A 23 5.75 3.20 -4.17
N GLU A 24 5.87 4.50 -4.44
CA GLU A 24 6.04 5.53 -3.41
C GLU A 24 4.86 5.52 -2.43
N ARG A 25 3.62 5.55 -2.95
CA ARG A 25 2.42 5.52 -2.09
C ARG A 25 2.30 4.23 -1.28
N LEU A 26 2.62 3.08 -1.86
CA LEU A 26 2.63 1.81 -1.12
C LEU A 26 3.70 1.79 -0.03
N SER A 27 4.85 2.41 -0.28
CA SER A 27 5.91 2.60 0.72
C SER A 27 5.46 3.49 1.87
N ASP A 28 4.78 4.60 1.56
CA ASP A 28 4.21 5.50 2.58
C ASP A 28 3.18 4.77 3.46
N MET A 29 2.29 4.00 2.84
CA MET A 29 1.29 3.20 3.57
C MET A 29 1.94 2.17 4.51
N LYS A 30 3.05 1.55 4.09
CA LYS A 30 3.83 0.63 4.91
C LYS A 30 4.45 1.36 6.10
N PHE A 31 5.09 2.50 5.85
CA PHE A 31 5.74 3.29 6.90
C PHE A 31 4.73 3.80 7.95
N GLU A 32 3.57 4.26 7.50
CA GLU A 32 2.49 4.67 8.42
C GLU A 32 1.98 3.51 9.27
N LEU A 33 1.85 2.32 8.68
CA LEU A 33 1.43 1.12 9.39
C LEU A 33 2.46 0.71 10.45
N GLU A 34 3.74 0.64 10.09
CA GLU A 34 4.84 0.36 11.02
C GLU A 34 4.89 1.37 12.18
N ARG A 35 4.65 2.65 11.87
CA ARG A 35 4.57 3.72 12.88
C ARG A 35 3.38 3.58 13.81
N GLN A 36 2.22 3.11 13.34
CA GLN A 36 1.04 2.86 14.17
C GLN A 36 1.24 1.64 15.08
N THR A 37 1.85 0.58 14.56
CA THR A 37 2.20 -0.61 15.34
C THR A 37 3.20 -0.29 16.44
N GLY A 38 4.25 0.49 16.13
CA GLY A 38 5.26 0.90 17.13
C GLY A 38 4.71 1.79 18.26
N ARG A 39 3.52 2.37 18.09
CA ARG A 39 2.81 3.15 19.12
C ARG A 39 1.88 2.29 19.98
N GLY A 40 1.75 1.00 19.70
CA GLY A 40 0.83 0.10 20.39
C GLY A 40 -0.65 0.41 20.12
N THR A 41 -0.94 1.20 19.09
CA THR A 41 -2.30 1.65 18.76
C THR A 41 -3.04 0.74 17.78
N ALA A 42 -2.37 -0.30 17.26
CA ALA A 42 -2.91 -1.17 16.24
C ALA A 42 -3.00 -2.62 16.74
N ASP A 43 -4.08 -3.29 16.36
CA ASP A 43 -4.28 -4.72 16.53
C ASP A 43 -3.31 -5.49 15.60
N LEU A 44 -2.57 -6.45 16.17
CA LEU A 44 -1.52 -7.16 15.44
C LEU A 44 -2.06 -7.95 14.24
N ASP A 45 -3.23 -8.57 14.36
CA ASP A 45 -3.83 -9.34 13.26
C ASP A 45 -4.21 -8.41 12.11
N GLN A 46 -4.71 -7.21 12.42
CA GLN A 46 -5.02 -6.18 11.42
C GLN A 46 -3.75 -5.63 10.75
N VAL A 47 -2.66 -5.48 11.51
CA VAL A 47 -1.37 -5.04 10.98
C VAL A 47 -0.83 -6.08 10.00
N GLU A 48 -0.86 -7.35 10.36
CA GLU A 48 -0.38 -8.43 9.49
C GLU A 48 -1.20 -8.51 8.19
N ALA A 49 -2.54 -8.47 8.29
CA ALA A 49 -3.42 -8.48 7.12
C ALA A 49 -3.16 -7.29 6.18
N ARG A 50 -2.92 -6.11 6.76
CA ARG A 50 -2.65 -4.89 5.98
C ARG A 50 -1.25 -4.89 5.37
N MET A 51 -0.25 -5.41 6.08
CA MET A 51 1.10 -5.63 5.55
C MET A 51 1.09 -6.61 4.38
N ALA A 52 0.38 -7.74 4.50
CA ALA A 52 0.23 -8.70 3.41
C ALA A 52 -0.43 -8.07 2.17
N SER A 53 -1.46 -7.24 2.38
CA SER A 53 -2.13 -6.50 1.30
C SER A 53 -1.21 -5.50 0.59
N ILE A 54 -0.36 -4.80 1.35
CA ILE A 54 0.65 -3.89 0.78
C ILE A 54 1.67 -4.66 -0.05
N ASN A 55 2.19 -5.77 0.47
CA ASN A 55 3.18 -6.59 -0.24
C ASN A 55 2.60 -7.13 -1.57
N LEU A 56 1.37 -7.63 -1.56
CA LEU A 56 0.70 -8.10 -2.77
C LEU A 56 0.52 -6.98 -3.80
N ALA A 57 0.17 -5.77 -3.35
CA ALA A 57 0.04 -4.60 -4.22
C ALA A 57 1.39 -4.19 -4.82
N VAL A 58 2.47 -4.22 -4.04
CA VAL A 58 3.83 -3.95 -4.51
C VAL A 58 4.25 -4.98 -5.56
N ASP A 59 4.01 -6.26 -5.30
CA ASP A 59 4.35 -7.33 -6.25
C ASP A 59 3.58 -7.18 -7.56
N ARG A 60 2.29 -6.82 -7.51
CA ARG A 60 1.49 -6.51 -8.70
C ARG A 60 2.11 -5.37 -9.50
N VAL A 61 2.46 -4.26 -8.86
CA VAL A 61 3.05 -3.08 -9.53
C VAL A 61 4.43 -3.39 -10.11
N LYS A 62 5.23 -4.21 -9.41
CA LYS A 62 6.54 -4.65 -9.90
C LYS A 62 6.41 -5.57 -11.12
N ASN A 63 5.44 -6.49 -11.10
CA ASN A 63 5.19 -7.49 -12.14
C ASN A 63 4.32 -6.99 -13.30
N GLN A 64 3.83 -5.74 -13.25
CA GLN A 64 3.11 -5.08 -14.35
C GLN A 64 4.02 -4.71 -15.55
N GLN A 65 5.22 -5.28 -15.65
CA GLN A 65 6.04 -5.23 -16.86
C GLN A 65 5.81 -6.50 -17.67
N GLY A 66 4.81 -6.41 -18.54
CA GLY A 66 4.50 -7.34 -19.63
C GLY A 66 3.86 -6.54 -20.74
#